data_AF-A0A1L3EXD1-F1
#
_entry.id   AF-A0A1L3EXD1-F1
#
_cell.length_a   1.000
_cell.length_b   1.000
_cell.length_c   1.000
_cell.angle_alpha   90.00
_cell.angle_beta   90.00
_cell.angle_gamma   90.00
#
_symmetry.space_group_name_H-M   'P 1'
#
loop_
_entity.id
_entity.type
_entity.pdbx_description
1 polymer ?
#
loop_
_entity_poly.entity_id
_entity_poly.type
_entity_poly.pdbx_seq_one_letter_code
_entity_poly.pdbx_strand_id
1 'polypeptide(L)'
;MSLSRWFGRLASRVRRRRPLHDLPALLTELGRRYAPLARARGTALELDVDPALAPDLTGAMDELEGVLGCLLERAIEVAAGGYAALQVDLVGETRTSQTVHLTVADDGDRTTADDTKFLIPAATIERLGGRLQVESAPDVGTRVIVELTFAMRRRLPRVDIDALRSTLGGQAALAEVITALDQALGRDLVALDDLLAKAGIDDLQAWLHRVSGVLGMAEATGLAHAGLMLERDLAAGRHHLTDRAIREFGDDTGAVLALLREHRDGDRL
;
A
#
# COMPACT_ATOMS: atom_id res chain seq x y z
N MET A 1 -13.73 5.16 -41.18
CA MET A 1 -13.31 3.84 -40.62
C MET A 1 -14.17 3.58 -39.38
N SER A 2 -14.90 2.45 -39.35
CA SER A 2 -16.13 2.28 -38.57
C SER A 2 -15.93 1.96 -37.09
N LEU A 3 -16.63 2.71 -36.22
CA LEU A 3 -16.80 2.54 -34.76
C LEU A 3 -17.27 1.13 -34.33
N SER A 4 -17.77 0.33 -35.26
CA SER A 4 -18.26 -1.04 -35.00
C SER A 4 -17.16 -2.06 -34.68
N ARG A 5 -15.88 -1.76 -34.98
CA ARG A 5 -14.74 -2.64 -34.61
C ARG A 5 -14.24 -2.46 -33.18
N TRP A 6 -14.71 -1.42 -32.47
CA TRP A 6 -14.32 -1.11 -31.09
C TRP A 6 -15.22 -1.83 -30.07
N PHE A 7 -16.54 -1.85 -30.30
CA PHE A 7 -17.49 -2.57 -29.44
C PHE A 7 -17.42 -4.10 -29.56
N GLY A 8 -16.98 -4.63 -30.70
CA GLY A 8 -16.87 -6.09 -30.92
C GLY A 8 -15.75 -6.79 -30.13
N ARG A 9 -14.78 -6.04 -29.58
CA ARG A 9 -13.67 -6.60 -28.78
C ARG A 9 -13.92 -6.62 -27.28
N LEU A 10 -14.94 -5.93 -26.80
CA LEU A 10 -15.35 -5.92 -25.39
C LEU A 10 -16.22 -7.12 -24.98
N ALA A 11 -16.70 -7.94 -25.94
CA ALA A 11 -17.71 -8.98 -25.66
C ALA A 11 -17.25 -10.44 -25.91
N SER A 12 -15.97 -10.74 -26.17
CA SER A 12 -15.58 -12.15 -26.44
C SER A 12 -14.16 -12.54 -26.06
N ARG A 13 -13.81 -12.49 -24.77
CA ARG A 13 -12.80 -13.40 -24.18
C ARG A 13 -13.18 -13.84 -22.77
N VAL A 14 -14.31 -14.52 -22.63
CA VAL A 14 -14.55 -15.41 -21.47
C VAL A 14 -13.69 -16.66 -21.66
N ARG A 15 -12.37 -16.51 -21.57
CA ARG A 15 -11.55 -17.60 -21.02
C ARG A 15 -11.87 -17.60 -19.54
N ARG A 16 -12.04 -18.78 -18.93
CA ARG A 16 -12.06 -18.94 -17.47
C ARG A 16 -10.74 -18.36 -16.92
N ARG A 17 -10.72 -17.05 -16.65
CA ARG A 17 -9.57 -16.39 -16.02
C ARG A 17 -9.59 -16.82 -14.57
N ARG A 18 -8.41 -17.22 -14.08
CA ARG A 18 -8.20 -17.44 -12.66
C ARG A 18 -8.49 -16.09 -11.98
N PRO A 19 -9.33 -16.04 -10.94
CA PRO A 19 -9.60 -14.78 -10.24
C PRO A 19 -8.27 -14.22 -9.76
N LEU A 20 -7.99 -12.98 -10.16
CA LEU A 20 -6.83 -12.23 -9.68
C LEU A 20 -7.25 -11.60 -8.36
N HIS A 21 -6.57 -11.99 -7.29
CA HIS A 21 -6.96 -11.58 -5.94
C HIS A 21 -6.18 -10.35 -5.48
N ASP A 22 -5.04 -10.08 -6.10
CA ASP A 22 -4.13 -9.02 -5.70
C ASP A 22 -3.52 -8.27 -6.90
N LEU A 23 -3.11 -7.02 -6.65
CA LEU A 23 -2.52 -6.13 -7.64
C LEU A 23 -1.23 -6.71 -8.25
N PRO A 24 -0.26 -7.24 -7.48
CA PRO A 24 0.95 -7.84 -8.06
C PRO A 24 0.69 -8.99 -9.04
N ALA A 25 -0.28 -9.86 -8.74
CA ALA A 25 -0.71 -10.93 -9.65
C ALA A 25 -1.32 -10.35 -10.94
N LEU A 26 -2.13 -9.29 -10.83
CA LEU A 26 -2.68 -8.58 -11.98
C LEU A 26 -1.57 -7.99 -12.88
N LEU A 27 -0.61 -7.29 -12.29
CA LEU A 27 0.51 -6.69 -13.04
C LEU A 27 1.33 -7.75 -13.78
N THR A 28 1.61 -8.87 -13.11
CA THR A 28 2.30 -10.02 -13.72
C THR A 28 1.54 -10.58 -14.92
N GLU A 29 0.22 -10.72 -14.80
CA GLU A 29 -0.65 -11.22 -15.86
C GLU A 29 -0.73 -10.23 -17.04
N LEU A 30 -0.80 -8.92 -16.78
CA LEU A 30 -0.77 -7.88 -17.81
C LEU A 30 0.55 -7.94 -18.60
N GLY A 31 1.70 -8.00 -17.91
CA GLY A 31 3.01 -8.11 -18.55
C GLY A 31 3.09 -9.33 -19.47
N ARG A 32 2.64 -10.51 -19.00
CA ARG A 32 2.59 -11.73 -19.81
C ARG A 32 1.67 -11.61 -21.02
N ARG A 33 0.51 -10.97 -20.86
CA ARG A 33 -0.51 -10.83 -21.91
C ARG A 33 -0.10 -9.89 -23.02
N TYR A 34 0.52 -8.75 -22.67
CA TYR A 34 0.82 -7.69 -23.62
C TYR A 34 2.22 -7.78 -24.23
N ALA A 35 3.15 -8.55 -23.65
CA ALA A 35 4.47 -8.79 -24.24
C ALA A 35 4.44 -9.33 -25.69
N PRO A 36 3.58 -10.30 -26.08
CA PRO A 36 3.48 -10.74 -27.47
C PRO A 36 2.95 -9.65 -28.41
N LEU A 37 2.01 -8.82 -27.95
CA LEU A 37 1.46 -7.72 -28.75
C LEU A 37 2.53 -6.65 -29.02
N ALA A 38 3.28 -6.26 -27.98
CA ALA A 38 4.38 -5.30 -28.09
C ALA A 38 5.46 -5.81 -29.07
N ARG A 39 5.88 -7.07 -28.95
CA ARG A 39 6.81 -7.70 -29.90
C ARG A 39 6.29 -7.68 -31.34
N ALA A 40 5.01 -7.97 -31.55
CA ALA A 40 4.41 -7.95 -32.88
C ALA A 40 4.36 -6.54 -33.49
N ARG A 41 4.36 -5.49 -32.66
CA ARG A 41 4.41 -4.08 -33.08
C ARG A 41 5.83 -3.49 -33.09
N GLY A 42 6.84 -4.27 -32.71
CA GLY A 42 8.21 -3.76 -32.57
C GLY A 42 8.38 -2.75 -31.43
N THR A 43 7.43 -2.69 -30.49
CA THR A 43 7.43 -1.76 -29.36
C THR A 43 8.19 -2.37 -28.18
N ALA A 44 9.11 -1.63 -27.58
CA ALA A 44 9.70 -1.98 -26.30
C ALA A 44 8.66 -1.78 -25.20
N LEU A 45 8.32 -2.84 -24.46
CA LEU A 45 7.37 -2.79 -23.34
C LEU A 45 8.11 -3.01 -22.03
N GLU A 46 8.05 -2.03 -21.13
CA GLU A 46 8.60 -2.12 -19.78
C GLU A 46 7.51 -2.12 -18.71
N LEU A 47 7.77 -2.85 -17.63
CA LEU A 47 6.91 -2.90 -16.45
C LEU A 47 7.81 -2.68 -15.24
N ASP A 48 7.62 -1.55 -14.57
CA ASP A 48 8.38 -1.16 -13.39
C ASP A 48 7.44 -1.06 -12.19
N VAL A 49 7.83 -1.69 -11.09
CA VAL A 49 6.97 -1.88 -9.91
C VAL A 49 7.78 -1.58 -8.67
N ASP A 50 7.31 -0.62 -7.88
CA ASP A 50 7.92 -0.24 -6.62
C ASP A 50 8.01 -1.46 -5.67
N PRO A 51 9.22 -1.84 -5.21
CA PRO A 51 9.39 -2.97 -4.30
C PRO A 51 8.71 -2.79 -2.93
N ALA A 52 8.27 -1.58 -2.58
CA ALA A 52 7.54 -1.29 -1.35
C ALA A 52 6.05 -1.68 -1.40
N LEU A 53 5.51 -2.06 -2.57
CA LEU A 53 4.12 -2.49 -2.68
C LEU A 53 3.86 -3.77 -1.87
N ALA A 54 2.77 -3.77 -1.13
CA ALA A 54 2.34 -4.95 -0.41
C ALA A 54 1.91 -6.07 -1.40
N PRO A 55 2.30 -7.33 -1.13
CA PRO A 55 2.01 -8.48 -1.99
C PRO A 55 0.52 -8.87 -1.98
N ASP A 56 -0.26 -8.32 -1.04
CA ASP A 56 -1.64 -8.68 -0.76
C ASP A 56 -2.61 -7.49 -0.94
N LEU A 57 -2.26 -6.55 -1.83
CA LEU A 57 -3.14 -5.44 -2.20
C LEU A 57 -4.36 -5.93 -2.97
N THR A 58 -5.53 -5.85 -2.35
CA THR A 58 -6.84 -6.23 -2.85
C THR A 58 -7.68 -5.03 -3.28
N GLY A 59 -8.65 -5.26 -4.16
CA GLY A 59 -9.53 -4.24 -4.72
C GLY A 59 -10.37 -4.79 -5.88
N ALA A 60 -10.92 -3.89 -6.69
CA ALA A 60 -11.69 -4.24 -7.89
C ALA A 60 -10.76 -4.65 -9.06
N MET A 61 -10.15 -5.83 -8.94
CA MET A 61 -9.10 -6.30 -9.85
C MET A 61 -9.59 -6.50 -11.29
N ASP A 62 -10.83 -6.98 -11.48
CA ASP A 62 -11.37 -7.24 -12.81
C ASP A 62 -11.63 -5.93 -13.60
N GLU A 63 -12.18 -4.91 -12.93
CA GLU A 63 -12.36 -3.58 -13.50
C GLU A 63 -11.02 -2.92 -13.81
N LEU A 64 -10.07 -3.02 -12.89
CA LEU A 64 -8.73 -2.47 -13.09
C LEU A 64 -7.99 -3.18 -14.25
N GLU A 65 -8.12 -4.49 -14.37
CA GLU A 65 -7.59 -5.27 -15.49
C GLU A 65 -8.13 -4.76 -16.83
N GLY A 66 -9.44 -4.46 -16.89
CA GLY A 66 -10.08 -3.90 -18.06
C GLY A 66 -9.55 -2.52 -18.43
N VAL A 67 -9.40 -1.64 -17.44
CA VAL A 67 -8.87 -0.28 -17.63
C VAL A 67 -7.41 -0.33 -18.09
N LEU A 68 -6.53 -0.98 -17.33
CA LEU A 68 -5.11 -1.06 -17.66
C LEU A 68 -4.88 -1.77 -18.99
N GLY A 69 -5.67 -2.80 -19.30
CA GLY A 69 -5.61 -3.47 -20.59
C GLY A 69 -5.96 -2.55 -21.76
N CYS A 70 -6.97 -1.70 -21.62
CA CYS A 70 -7.33 -0.71 -22.62
C CYS A 70 -6.21 0.32 -22.82
N LEU A 71 -5.63 0.83 -21.73
CA LEU A 71 -4.56 1.80 -21.77
C LEU A 71 -3.27 1.22 -22.37
N LEU A 72 -2.90 -0.01 -22.01
CA LEU A 72 -1.73 -0.71 -22.56
C LEU A 72 -1.87 -1.05 -24.04
N GLU A 73 -3.05 -1.54 -24.48
CA GLU A 73 -3.29 -1.81 -25.89
C GLU A 73 -3.13 -0.53 -26.71
N ARG A 74 -3.71 0.58 -26.23
CA ARG A 74 -3.55 1.90 -26.84
C ARG A 74 -2.08 2.30 -26.91
N ALA A 75 -1.36 2.29 -25.79
CA ALA A 75 0.04 2.71 -25.71
C ALA A 75 0.93 1.94 -26.70
N ILE A 76 0.78 0.62 -26.77
CA ILE A 76 1.51 -0.24 -27.71
C ILE A 76 1.12 0.06 -29.17
N GLU A 77 -0.14 0.39 -29.43
CA GLU A 77 -0.59 0.70 -30.79
C GLU A 77 -0.05 2.03 -31.31
N VAL A 78 0.02 3.08 -30.46
CA VAL A 78 0.58 4.38 -30.86
C VAL A 78 2.11 4.39 -30.86
N ALA A 79 2.76 3.66 -29.96
CA ALA A 79 4.21 3.51 -29.90
C ALA A 79 4.76 2.41 -30.83
N ALA A 80 4.14 2.16 -31.98
CA ALA A 80 4.59 1.11 -32.89
C ALA A 80 6.04 1.36 -33.35
N GLY A 81 6.96 0.47 -32.99
CA GLY A 81 8.41 0.65 -33.22
C GLY A 81 9.13 1.54 -32.20
N GLY A 82 8.43 2.06 -31.20
CA GLY A 82 8.93 2.92 -30.13
C GLY A 82 8.85 2.24 -28.76
N TYR A 83 8.36 2.98 -27.76
CA TYR A 83 8.38 2.60 -26.35
C TYR A 83 7.02 2.76 -25.67
N ALA A 84 6.66 1.76 -24.85
CA ALA A 84 5.54 1.83 -23.93
C ALA A 84 5.93 1.27 -22.56
N ALA A 85 5.38 1.84 -21.49
CA ALA A 85 5.65 1.38 -20.13
C ALA A 85 4.42 1.39 -19.24
N LEU A 86 4.44 0.53 -18.22
CA LEU A 86 3.59 0.65 -17.05
C LEU A 86 4.49 0.79 -15.81
N GLN A 87 4.42 1.95 -15.16
CA GLN A 87 5.10 2.23 -13.90
C GLN A 87 4.08 2.18 -12.77
N VAL A 88 4.48 1.59 -11.65
CA VAL A 88 3.60 1.39 -10.49
C VAL A 88 4.33 1.85 -9.24
N ASP A 89 3.92 3.01 -8.73
CA ASP A 89 4.61 3.71 -7.64
C ASP A 89 3.74 3.76 -6.38
N LEU A 90 4.31 3.47 -5.22
CA LEU A 90 3.66 3.70 -3.94
C LEU A 90 3.70 5.20 -3.61
N VAL A 91 2.53 5.83 -3.46
CA VAL A 91 2.44 7.28 -3.16
C VAL A 91 1.86 7.60 -1.79
N GLY A 92 1.27 6.60 -1.13
CA GLY A 92 0.79 6.74 0.24
C GLY A 92 0.51 5.39 0.87
N GLU A 93 0.70 5.29 2.17
CA GLU A 93 0.45 4.06 2.90
C GLU A 93 -0.28 4.36 4.22
N THR A 94 -1.16 3.43 4.58
CA THR A 94 -1.78 3.29 5.90
C THR A 94 -1.66 1.82 6.29
N ARG A 95 -2.18 1.42 7.45
CA ARG A 95 -2.09 0.02 7.91
C ARG A 95 -2.88 -1.00 7.11
N THR A 96 -3.94 -0.55 6.48
CA THR A 96 -4.91 -1.42 5.81
C THR A 96 -5.06 -1.04 4.36
N SER A 97 -4.27 -0.09 3.87
CA SER A 97 -4.31 0.31 2.48
C SER A 97 -3.04 0.99 2.00
N GLN A 98 -2.75 0.85 0.71
CA GLN A 98 -1.75 1.64 0.01
C GLN A 98 -2.41 2.40 -1.14
N THR A 99 -2.05 3.66 -1.31
CA THR A 99 -2.38 4.49 -2.47
C THR A 99 -1.26 4.35 -3.48
N VAL A 100 -1.62 3.98 -4.71
CA VAL A 100 -0.68 3.63 -5.78
C VAL A 100 -0.97 4.48 -7.00
N HIS A 101 0.10 4.98 -7.64
CA HIS A 101 0.05 5.56 -8.98
C HIS A 101 0.40 4.51 -10.00
N LEU A 102 -0.50 4.26 -10.95
CA LEU A 102 -0.27 3.39 -12.10
C LEU A 102 -0.18 4.26 -13.35
N THR A 103 1.03 4.41 -13.89
CA THR A 103 1.30 5.27 -15.03
C THR A 103 1.52 4.42 -16.28
N VAL A 104 0.61 4.51 -17.26
CA VAL A 104 0.84 3.97 -18.60
C VAL A 104 1.43 5.06 -19.48
N ALA A 105 2.66 4.85 -19.94
CA ALA A 105 3.39 5.80 -20.77
C ALA A 105 3.64 5.26 -22.18
N ASP A 106 3.68 6.16 -23.18
CA ASP A 106 4.17 5.89 -24.53
C ASP A 106 4.85 7.11 -25.14
N ASP A 107 5.71 6.87 -26.13
CA ASP A 107 6.39 7.89 -26.94
C ASP A 107 5.65 8.24 -28.25
N GLY A 108 4.37 7.85 -28.34
CA GLY A 108 3.54 8.07 -29.53
C GLY A 108 3.02 9.51 -29.67
N ASP A 109 2.23 9.72 -30.72
CA ASP A 109 1.65 11.02 -31.05
C ASP A 109 0.85 11.64 -29.89
N ARG A 110 0.88 12.97 -29.83
CA ARG A 110 0.19 13.75 -28.79
C ARG A 110 -1.31 13.42 -28.75
N THR A 111 -1.83 13.34 -27.53
CA THR A 111 -3.27 13.24 -27.26
C THR A 111 -3.74 14.30 -26.28
N THR A 112 -5.06 14.43 -26.12
CA THR A 112 -5.69 15.27 -25.10
C THR A 112 -6.45 14.42 -24.09
N ALA A 113 -6.61 14.94 -22.87
CA ALA A 113 -7.40 14.27 -21.81
C ALA A 113 -8.87 14.06 -22.22
N ASP A 114 -9.42 14.97 -23.02
CA ASP A 114 -10.82 14.92 -23.49
C ASP A 114 -11.06 13.94 -24.65
N ASP A 115 -10.03 13.19 -25.08
CA ASP A 115 -10.22 12.20 -26.13
C ASP A 115 -11.18 11.10 -25.64
N THR A 116 -12.17 10.78 -26.48
CA THR A 116 -13.19 9.75 -26.24
C THR A 116 -12.64 8.40 -25.76
N LYS A 117 -11.40 8.06 -26.14
CA LYS A 117 -10.74 6.83 -25.71
C LYS A 117 -10.47 6.76 -24.19
N PHE A 118 -10.47 7.89 -23.49
CA PHE A 118 -10.25 7.95 -22.04
C PHE A 118 -11.54 8.04 -21.22
N LEU A 119 -12.70 8.31 -21.84
CA LEU A 119 -13.95 8.50 -21.11
C LEU A 119 -14.35 7.26 -20.30
N ILE A 120 -14.28 6.07 -20.89
CA ILE A 120 -14.61 4.81 -20.20
C ILE A 120 -13.59 4.48 -19.11
N PRO A 121 -12.27 4.52 -19.36
CA PRO A 121 -11.25 4.43 -18.31
C PRO A 121 -11.50 5.39 -17.15
N ALA A 122 -11.68 6.69 -17.42
CA ALA A 122 -11.85 7.72 -16.40
C ALA A 122 -13.10 7.45 -15.55
N ALA A 123 -14.26 7.23 -16.17
CA ALA A 123 -15.50 6.94 -15.44
C ALA A 123 -15.41 5.65 -14.62
N THR A 124 -14.66 4.65 -15.10
CA THR A 124 -14.44 3.41 -14.34
C THR A 124 -13.58 3.68 -13.11
N ILE A 125 -12.46 4.40 -13.26
CA ILE A 125 -11.57 4.74 -12.16
C ILE A 125 -12.25 5.62 -11.12
N GLU A 126 -13.03 6.62 -11.53
CA GLU A 126 -13.83 7.45 -10.63
C GLU A 126 -14.81 6.60 -9.80
N ARG A 127 -15.48 5.62 -10.43
CA ARG A 127 -16.37 4.69 -9.71
C ARG A 127 -15.62 3.79 -8.72
N LEU A 128 -14.34 3.50 -8.98
CA LEU A 128 -13.47 2.80 -8.03
C LEU A 128 -12.94 3.73 -6.91
N GLY A 129 -13.35 5.00 -6.89
CA GLY A 129 -12.89 5.99 -5.92
C GLY A 129 -11.51 6.56 -6.21
N GLY A 130 -11.00 6.37 -7.43
CA GLY A 130 -9.71 6.88 -7.86
C GLY A 130 -9.82 8.10 -8.78
N ARG A 131 -8.68 8.46 -9.37
CA ARG A 131 -8.58 9.54 -10.36
C ARG A 131 -7.72 9.10 -11.54
N LEU A 132 -8.10 9.52 -12.74
CA LEU A 132 -7.30 9.37 -13.95
C LEU A 132 -6.88 10.76 -14.46
N GLN A 133 -5.59 10.94 -14.72
CA GLN A 133 -5.01 12.14 -15.34
C GLN A 133 -4.28 11.74 -16.62
N VAL A 134 -4.37 12.60 -17.64
CA VAL A 134 -3.64 12.43 -18.90
C VAL A 134 -2.73 13.63 -19.10
N GLU A 135 -1.44 13.37 -19.25
CA GLU A 135 -0.41 14.34 -19.60
C GLU A 135 0.17 13.95 -20.95
N SER A 136 0.33 14.91 -21.85
CA SER A 136 0.88 14.62 -23.18
C SER A 136 1.63 15.83 -23.73
N ALA A 137 2.89 15.62 -24.10
CA ALA A 137 3.80 16.63 -24.61
C ALA A 137 4.58 16.11 -25.84
N PRO A 138 4.94 16.96 -26.81
CA PRO A 138 5.55 16.53 -28.08
C PRO A 138 6.89 15.80 -27.94
N ASP A 139 7.64 16.09 -26.87
CA ASP A 139 8.99 15.61 -26.58
C ASP A 139 9.01 14.49 -25.53
N VAL A 140 7.91 14.28 -24.81
CA VAL A 140 7.83 13.32 -23.69
C VAL A 140 6.78 12.22 -23.93
N GLY A 141 6.00 12.32 -25.02
CA GLY A 141 4.92 11.39 -25.35
C GLY A 141 3.69 11.58 -24.47
N THR A 142 2.97 10.50 -24.17
CA THR A 142 1.77 10.53 -23.33
C THR A 142 1.94 9.70 -22.06
N ARG A 143 1.48 10.23 -20.93
CA ARG A 143 1.35 9.53 -19.63
C ARG A 143 -0.10 9.55 -19.19
N VAL A 144 -0.65 8.38 -18.92
CA VAL A 144 -1.96 8.23 -18.29
C VAL A 144 -1.74 7.71 -16.88
N ILE A 145 -2.01 8.56 -15.89
CA ILE A 145 -1.74 8.32 -14.49
C ILE A 145 -3.06 7.98 -13.81
N VAL A 146 -3.13 6.78 -13.22
CA VAL A 146 -4.26 6.32 -12.42
C VAL A 146 -3.85 6.30 -10.96
N GLU A 147 -4.53 7.06 -10.12
CA GLU A 147 -4.37 7.02 -8.67
C GLU A 147 -5.51 6.21 -8.06
N LEU A 148 -5.17 5.14 -7.33
CA LEU A 148 -6.13 4.29 -6.63
C LEU A 148 -5.61 3.86 -5.26
N THR A 149 -6.53 3.73 -4.31
CA THR A 149 -6.25 3.15 -2.99
C THR A 149 -6.69 1.68 -2.97
N PHE A 150 -5.77 0.80 -2.60
CA PHE A 150 -5.98 -0.64 -2.48
C PHE A 150 -5.99 -1.03 -1.02
N ALA A 151 -6.89 -1.94 -0.63
CA ALA A 151 -6.89 -2.49 0.71
C ALA A 151 -5.82 -3.59 0.82
N MET A 152 -5.05 -3.62 1.90
CA MET A 152 -4.18 -4.76 2.24
C MET A 152 -4.60 -5.34 3.57
N ARG A 153 -4.20 -6.59 3.85
CA ARG A 153 -4.46 -7.15 5.18
C ARG A 153 -3.62 -6.38 6.18
N ARG A 154 -4.23 -6.02 7.30
CA ARG A 154 -3.51 -5.44 8.43
C ARG A 154 -2.40 -6.41 8.83
N ARG A 155 -1.15 -6.02 8.65
CA ARG A 155 -0.02 -6.75 9.24
C ARG A 155 0.00 -6.39 10.71
N LEU A 156 -0.46 -7.32 11.55
CA LEU A 156 -0.27 -7.18 13.00
C LEU A 156 1.24 -7.02 13.27
N PRO A 157 1.64 -6.13 14.18
CA PRO A 157 3.03 -6.04 14.59
C PRO A 157 3.48 -7.41 15.09
N ARG A 158 4.63 -7.88 14.59
CA ARG A 158 5.15 -9.20 14.96
C ARG A 158 5.76 -9.12 16.35
N VAL A 159 5.32 -10.00 17.23
CA VAL A 159 5.91 -10.24 18.54
C VAL A 159 6.45 -11.65 18.55
N ASP A 160 7.73 -11.84 18.88
CA ASP A 160 8.32 -13.17 18.99
C ASP A 160 8.08 -13.73 20.40
N ILE A 161 6.90 -14.35 20.58
CA ILE A 161 6.48 -14.94 21.85
C ILE A 161 7.41 -16.09 22.27
N ASP A 162 7.93 -16.86 21.32
CA ASP A 162 8.82 -17.98 21.60
C ASP A 162 10.18 -17.48 22.09
N ALA A 163 10.74 -16.46 21.45
CA ALA A 163 11.95 -15.79 21.92
C ALA A 163 11.73 -15.18 23.31
N LEU A 164 10.63 -14.46 23.52
CA LEU A 164 10.29 -13.87 24.81
C LEU A 164 10.18 -14.95 25.91
N ARG A 165 9.49 -16.06 25.62
CA ARG A 165 9.35 -17.21 26.54
C ARG A 165 10.70 -17.85 26.87
N SER A 166 11.55 -18.04 25.86
CA SER A 166 12.89 -18.60 26.02
C SER A 166 13.75 -17.70 26.91
N THR A 167 13.76 -16.39 26.66
CA THR A 167 14.53 -15.39 27.41
C THR A 167 14.08 -15.29 28.87
N LEU A 168 12.78 -15.43 29.13
CA LEU A 168 12.20 -15.37 30.48
C LEU A 168 12.27 -16.70 31.25
N GLY A 169 12.71 -17.78 30.61
CA GLY A 169 12.91 -19.07 31.27
C GLY A 169 11.63 -19.88 31.48
N GLY A 170 10.52 -19.55 30.80
CA GLY A 170 9.31 -20.36 30.79
C GLY A 170 7.98 -19.60 30.80
N GLN A 171 6.88 -20.35 30.77
CA GLN A 171 5.53 -19.80 30.59
C GLN A 171 5.02 -18.98 31.78
N ALA A 172 5.39 -19.35 33.01
CA ALA A 172 5.00 -18.60 34.21
C ALA A 172 5.60 -17.19 34.22
N ALA A 173 6.90 -17.08 33.93
CA ALA A 173 7.59 -15.80 33.84
C ALA A 173 7.06 -14.94 32.67
N LEU A 174 6.75 -15.57 31.53
CA LEU A 174 6.09 -14.90 30.41
C LEU A 174 4.75 -14.27 30.82
N ALA A 175 3.89 -15.01 31.53
CA ALA A 175 2.59 -14.50 31.96
C ALA A 175 2.69 -13.31 32.94
N GLU A 176 3.67 -13.34 33.84
CA GLU A 176 3.96 -12.22 34.75
C GLU A 176 4.43 -10.99 33.98
N VAL A 177 5.35 -11.16 33.04
CA VAL A 177 5.85 -10.07 32.19
C VAL A 177 4.73 -9.51 31.32
N ILE A 178 3.91 -10.33 30.67
CA ILE A 178 2.74 -9.87 29.91
C ILE A 178 1.83 -9.01 30.79
N THR A 179 1.60 -9.40 32.05
CA THR A 179 0.78 -8.63 32.99
C THR A 179 1.42 -7.29 33.36
N ALA A 180 2.74 -7.25 33.57
CA ALA A 180 3.45 -6.01 33.83
C ALA A 180 3.46 -5.07 32.60
N LEU A 181 3.69 -5.61 31.41
CA LEU A 181 3.61 -4.89 30.14
C LEU A 181 2.21 -4.31 29.92
N ASP A 182 1.17 -5.09 30.23
CA ASP A 182 -0.23 -4.67 30.13
C ASP A 182 -0.56 -3.46 31.01
N GLN A 183 -0.09 -3.49 32.26
CA GLN A 183 -0.28 -2.38 33.18
C GLN A 183 0.54 -1.14 32.79
N ALA A 184 1.74 -1.32 32.25
CA ALA A 184 2.60 -0.22 31.82
C ALA A 184 2.05 0.44 30.54
N LEU A 185 1.95 -0.33 29.46
CA LEU A 185 1.49 0.16 28.16
C LEU A 185 0.04 0.63 28.20
N GLY A 186 -0.83 -0.05 28.95
CA GLY A 186 -2.23 0.38 29.10
C GLY A 186 -2.35 1.80 29.67
N ARG A 187 -1.51 2.16 30.65
CA ARG A 187 -1.48 3.52 31.21
C ARG A 187 -0.93 4.54 30.22
N ASP A 188 0.16 4.21 29.54
CA ASP A 188 0.76 5.11 28.54
C ASP A 188 -0.21 5.34 27.37
N LEU A 189 -0.94 4.32 26.92
CA LEU A 189 -1.92 4.44 25.83
C LEU A 189 -3.11 5.32 26.19
N VAL A 190 -3.65 5.20 27.41
CA VAL A 190 -4.74 6.07 27.90
C VAL A 190 -4.32 7.53 27.94
N ALA A 191 -3.05 7.82 28.23
CA ALA A 191 -2.54 9.19 28.30
C ALA A 191 -2.27 9.83 26.92
N LEU A 192 -2.27 9.06 25.83
CA LEU A 192 -1.77 9.53 24.53
C LEU A 192 -2.55 10.71 23.96
N ASP A 193 -3.89 10.66 23.97
CA ASP A 193 -4.71 11.75 23.41
C ASP A 193 -4.52 13.06 24.19
N ASP A 194 -4.40 12.99 25.52
CA ASP A 194 -4.11 14.15 26.35
C ASP A 194 -2.71 14.72 26.06
N LEU A 195 -1.72 13.87 25.80
CA LEU A 195 -0.38 14.27 25.42
C LEU A 195 -0.35 14.95 24.04
N LEU A 196 -1.12 14.42 23.07
CA LEU A 196 -1.26 15.01 21.75
C LEU A 196 -2.01 16.36 21.79
N ALA A 197 -2.93 16.56 22.74
CA ALA A 197 -3.62 17.84 22.91
C ALA A 197 -2.74 18.95 23.51
N LYS A 198 -1.69 18.60 24.26
CA LYS A 198 -0.75 19.58 24.85
C LYS A 198 0.17 20.18 23.81
N ALA A 199 0.56 21.44 24.00
CA ALA A 199 1.62 22.08 23.24
C ALA A 199 3.01 21.61 23.73
N GLY A 200 3.99 21.61 22.82
CA GLY A 200 5.36 21.18 23.11
C GLY A 200 5.66 19.75 22.65
N ILE A 201 6.91 19.33 22.81
CA ILE A 201 7.39 18.01 22.36
C ILE A 201 7.90 17.14 23.51
N ASP A 202 8.35 17.73 24.62
CA ASP A 202 9.08 17.01 25.68
C ASP A 202 8.30 15.83 26.27
N ASP A 203 7.04 16.06 26.67
CA ASP A 203 6.19 15.01 27.25
C ASP A 203 5.92 13.86 26.26
N LEU A 204 5.71 14.21 24.98
CA LEU A 204 5.40 13.25 23.92
C LEU A 204 6.64 12.47 23.50
N GLN A 205 7.81 13.13 23.48
CA GLN A 205 9.10 12.49 23.25
C GLN A 205 9.43 11.51 24.39
N ALA A 206 9.24 11.92 25.64
CA ALA A 206 9.40 11.05 26.80
C ALA A 206 8.44 9.84 26.75
N TRP A 207 7.22 10.04 26.28
CA TRP A 207 6.26 8.95 26.05
C TRP A 207 6.75 7.98 24.97
N LEU A 208 7.17 8.49 23.80
CA LEU A 208 7.73 7.67 22.72
C LEU A 208 8.92 6.83 23.18
N HIS A 209 9.84 7.45 23.91
CA HIS A 209 11.03 6.78 24.44
C HIS A 209 10.66 5.62 25.38
N ARG A 210 9.75 5.86 26.34
CA ARG A 210 9.29 4.83 27.28
C ARG A 210 8.57 3.70 26.57
N VAL A 211 7.58 4.01 25.73
CA VAL A 211 6.79 2.99 25.02
C VAL A 211 7.68 2.15 24.11
N SER A 212 8.61 2.78 23.38
CA SER A 212 9.57 2.08 22.54
C SER A 212 10.47 1.14 23.35
N GLY A 213 10.95 1.58 24.52
CA GLY A 213 11.73 0.73 25.42
C GLY A 213 10.95 -0.50 25.90
N VAL A 214 9.69 -0.30 26.32
CA VAL A 214 8.81 -1.39 26.76
C VAL A 214 8.51 -2.37 25.62
N LEU A 215 8.27 -1.87 24.41
CA LEU A 215 8.08 -2.71 23.22
C LEU A 215 9.34 -3.50 22.84
N GLY A 216 10.52 -2.91 23.03
CA GLY A 216 11.79 -3.61 22.86
C GLY A 216 11.92 -4.80 23.82
N MET A 217 11.54 -4.61 25.09
CA MET A 217 11.49 -5.70 26.08
C MET A 217 10.45 -6.78 25.75
N ALA A 218 9.40 -6.41 25.02
CA ALA A 218 8.36 -7.33 24.59
C ALA A 218 8.71 -8.09 23.30
N GLU A 219 9.95 -8.01 22.79
CA GLU A 219 10.36 -8.58 21.49
C GLU A 219 9.51 -8.07 20.31
N ALA A 220 8.91 -6.88 20.44
CA ALA A 220 8.20 -6.17 19.37
C ALA A 220 9.17 -5.24 18.61
N THR A 221 10.32 -5.77 18.22
CA THR A 221 11.51 -5.02 17.78
C THR A 221 11.23 -4.05 16.62
N GLY A 222 10.41 -4.45 15.65
CA GLY A 222 10.03 -3.59 14.53
C GLY A 222 9.24 -2.36 14.98
N LEU A 223 8.32 -2.54 15.93
CA LEU A 223 7.52 -1.44 16.47
C LEU A 223 8.36 -0.55 17.39
N ALA A 224 9.21 -1.13 18.23
CA ALA A 224 10.16 -0.39 19.06
C ALA A 224 11.07 0.53 18.21
N HIS A 225 11.56 0.02 17.07
CA HIS A 225 12.34 0.84 16.13
C HIS A 225 11.52 1.98 15.51
N ALA A 226 10.27 1.72 15.13
CA ALA A 226 9.38 2.76 14.60
C ALA A 226 9.16 3.90 15.61
N GLY A 227 8.97 3.57 16.90
CA GLY A 227 8.82 4.58 17.95
C GLY A 227 10.06 5.45 18.15
N LEU A 228 11.27 4.88 18.06
CA LEU A 228 12.54 5.64 18.10
C LEU A 228 12.70 6.57 16.89
N MET A 229 12.23 6.16 15.71
CA MET A 229 12.25 7.01 14.52
C MET A 229 11.29 8.19 14.68
N LEU A 230 10.09 7.95 15.21
CA LEU A 230 9.15 9.02 15.54
C LEU A 230 9.70 9.96 16.62
N GLU A 231 10.45 9.45 17.60
CA GLU A 231 11.10 10.27 18.62
C GLU A 231 12.06 11.28 17.97
N ARG A 232 12.88 10.81 17.03
CA ARG A 232 13.82 11.64 16.26
C ARG A 232 13.08 12.64 15.36
N ASP A 233 12.04 12.22 14.67
CA ASP A 233 11.29 13.09 13.76
C ASP A 233 10.54 14.17 14.54
N LEU A 234 10.01 13.85 15.73
CA LEU A 234 9.43 14.82 16.65
C LEU A 234 10.45 15.87 17.12
N ALA A 235 11.70 15.46 17.38
CA ALA A 235 12.78 16.37 17.73
C ALA A 235 13.19 17.29 16.57
N ALA A 236 13.00 16.86 15.31
CA ALA A 236 13.22 17.69 14.12
C ALA A 236 12.10 18.72 13.90
N GLY A 237 10.92 18.47 14.44
CA GLY A 237 9.79 19.41 14.44
C GLY A 237 8.44 18.72 14.58
N ARG A 238 7.55 19.30 15.37
CA ARG A 238 6.19 18.79 15.54
C ARG A 238 5.24 19.41 14.53
N HIS A 239 4.60 18.55 13.73
CA HIS A 239 3.56 18.93 12.79
C HIS A 239 2.44 17.88 12.75
N HIS A 240 1.30 18.21 12.14
CA HIS A 240 0.11 17.36 12.08
C HIS A 240 0.37 15.94 11.55
N LEU A 241 1.33 15.77 10.63
CA LEU A 241 1.74 14.45 10.13
C LEU A 241 2.45 13.62 11.20
N THR A 242 3.27 14.24 12.05
CA THR A 242 3.96 13.56 13.16
C THR A 242 2.95 13.14 14.21
N ASP A 243 2.01 14.03 14.56
CA ASP A 243 0.94 13.72 15.53
C ASP A 243 0.06 12.57 15.04
N ARG A 244 -0.23 12.51 13.74
CA ARG A 244 -0.94 11.40 13.13
C ARG A 244 -0.12 10.11 13.23
N ALA A 245 1.15 10.13 12.85
CA ALA A 245 2.02 8.97 12.90
C ALA A 245 2.23 8.43 14.33
N ILE A 246 2.28 9.32 15.33
CA ILE A 246 2.36 8.96 16.75
C ILE A 246 1.05 8.32 17.23
N ARG A 247 -0.10 8.86 16.85
CA ARG A 247 -1.40 8.24 17.17
C ARG A 247 -1.51 6.85 16.56
N GLU A 248 -1.10 6.73 15.30
CA GLU A 248 -0.97 5.43 14.65
C GLU A 248 -0.07 4.55 15.52
N PHE A 249 1.20 4.87 15.76
CA PHE A 249 2.09 4.08 16.63
C PHE A 249 1.46 3.61 17.97
N GLY A 250 0.68 4.47 18.65
CA GLY A 250 -0.12 4.09 19.82
C GLY A 250 -1.14 2.98 19.54
N ASP A 251 -1.93 3.10 18.48
CA ASP A 251 -2.87 2.06 18.05
C ASP A 251 -2.21 0.71 17.69
N ASP A 252 -0.96 0.70 17.20
CA ASP A 252 -0.22 -0.55 16.96
C ASP A 252 0.30 -1.16 18.26
N THR A 253 0.75 -0.31 19.19
CA THR A 253 1.12 -0.71 20.54
C THR A 253 -0.09 -1.36 21.25
N GLY A 254 -1.29 -0.79 21.07
CA GLY A 254 -2.54 -1.37 21.57
C GLY A 254 -2.85 -2.73 20.95
N ALA A 255 -2.59 -2.93 19.65
CA ALA A 255 -2.79 -4.21 18.98
C ALA A 255 -1.79 -5.29 19.46
N VAL A 256 -0.52 -4.93 19.66
CA VAL A 256 0.48 -5.80 20.31
C VAL A 256 -0.02 -6.24 21.67
N LEU A 257 -0.53 -5.29 22.46
CA LEU A 257 -0.99 -5.58 23.80
C LEU A 257 -2.20 -6.52 23.82
N ALA A 258 -3.14 -6.37 22.88
CA ALA A 258 -4.24 -7.30 22.70
C ALA A 258 -3.75 -8.73 22.37
N LEU A 259 -2.79 -8.86 21.46
CA LEU A 259 -2.19 -10.16 21.09
C LEU A 259 -1.49 -10.84 22.28
N LEU A 260 -0.79 -10.06 23.11
CA LEU A 260 -0.15 -10.57 24.33
C LEU A 260 -1.19 -11.06 25.35
N ARG A 261 -2.31 -10.33 25.52
CA ARG A 261 -3.42 -10.76 26.40
C ARG A 261 -4.03 -12.07 25.93
N GLU A 262 -4.27 -12.22 24.63
CA GLU A 262 -4.81 -13.45 24.04
C GLU A 262 -3.91 -14.67 24.32
N HIS A 263 -2.58 -14.53 24.21
CA HIS A 263 -1.65 -15.62 24.53
C HIS A 263 -1.67 -16.01 26.02
N ARG A 264 -1.84 -15.04 26.92
CA ARG A 264 -1.96 -15.32 28.35
C ARG A 264 -3.25 -16.09 28.69
N ASP A 265 -4.35 -15.71 28.04
CA ASP A 265 -5.68 -16.23 28.38
C ASP A 265 -6.01 -17.53 27.62
N GLY A 266 -5.41 -17.76 26.44
CA GLY A 266 -5.55 -18.99 25.65
C GLY A 266 -4.95 -20.24 26.30
N ASP A 267 -3.97 -20.09 27.20
CA ASP A 267 -3.32 -21.18 27.96
C ASP A 267 -3.99 -21.47 29.31
N ARG A 268 -5.07 -20.76 29.67
CA ARG A 268 -5.83 -20.97 30.92
C ARG A 268 -7.01 -21.94 30.78
N LEU A 269 -7.23 -22.52 29.59
CA LEU A 269 -8.26 -23.53 29.29
C LEU A 269 -7.61 -24.91 29.09
#